data_AF-A0A094AHH7-F1
#
_entry.id   AF-A0A094AHH7-F1
#
_cell.length_a   1.000
_cell.length_b   1.000
_cell.length_c   1.000
_cell.angle_alpha   90.00
_cell.angle_beta   90.00
_cell.angle_gamma   90.00
#
_symmetry.space_group_name_H-M   'P 1'
#
loop_
_entity.id
_entity.type
_entity.pdbx_description
1 polymer ?
#
loop_
_entity_poly.entity_id
_entity_poly.type
_entity_poly.pdbx_seq_one_letter_code
_entity_poly.pdbx_strand_id
1 'polypeptide(L)'
;MVKEREGASGYQRTTAKDNAKKLYFGDPPFSPPQELLHPRHSTGPNPEVCAAFVTVKRDNKQYIDAAIGSLLDGLTDHERRNLHLHVLFANTNPNIHPSWQKPWLDNAIDSARGYNVSADVLAHLQELETQRNFQEKGVFDYLYALNFCYELKTPYIVMFEDDIIIADGWLAKTLHAIQGIEHHAMGKNGKYWNWIYLRIFYTETYMRWQDTDFWYHHLELTISLAGFAGYVLLVWIRYQWPITRRHLDNLSLAVICLITIPAFTILVFMIGKYSLLPPNGVFTMNKYGCCTQALVFPREQIPSLAAYLTERKSGQTDLMIEEYADKEGKQRLALGPQLVQHVGLDSSRGTAAVDSQSECIRQAFHLFDKDGDGFIESNDSQRIIAGTTKYKLSFHLLNNLHTLCNTSANSKSSYAIVRAFHNMIREMDLGELIIQQAADKSEDGKITQTGFLNEAARIARFSLFTTWAGQY
;
A
#
# COMPACT_ATOMS: atom_id res chain seq x y z
N MET A 1 1.96 -78.54 -22.16
CA MET A 1 2.25 -77.92 -23.48
C MET A 1 1.53 -76.58 -23.48
N VAL A 2 2.11 -75.39 -23.46
CA VAL A 2 3.43 -74.84 -23.84
C VAL A 2 3.68 -73.58 -22.97
N LYS A 3 4.95 -73.25 -22.72
CA LYS A 3 5.48 -72.03 -22.05
C LYS A 3 5.62 -70.88 -23.05
N GLU A 4 5.41 -69.64 -22.61
CA GLU A 4 6.15 -68.39 -22.97
C GLU A 4 5.53 -67.24 -22.13
N ARG A 5 6.19 -66.53 -21.20
CA ARG A 5 7.34 -65.59 -21.17
C ARG A 5 7.06 -64.18 -21.73
N GLU A 6 7.51 -63.17 -20.95
CA GLU A 6 7.68 -61.72 -21.20
C GLU A 6 6.46 -60.81 -20.91
N GLY A 7 6.57 -59.63 -20.29
CA GLY A 7 7.71 -58.82 -19.85
C GLY A 7 7.22 -57.60 -19.05
N ALA A 8 8.11 -57.04 -18.22
CA ALA A 8 7.87 -55.88 -17.36
C ALA A 8 8.01 -54.56 -18.13
N SER A 9 7.13 -53.59 -17.85
CA SER A 9 7.35 -52.15 -18.09
C SER A 9 6.27 -51.32 -17.37
N GLY A 10 6.48 -51.07 -16.07
CA GLY A 10 5.69 -50.11 -15.31
C GLY A 10 6.37 -48.74 -15.33
N TYR A 11 6.06 -47.90 -16.32
CA TYR A 11 6.49 -46.51 -16.36
C TYR A 11 5.59 -45.69 -15.43
N GLN A 12 6.06 -45.40 -14.21
CA GLN A 12 5.38 -44.49 -13.29
C GLN A 12 5.43 -43.05 -13.84
N ARG A 13 4.28 -42.55 -14.32
CA ARG A 13 4.03 -41.12 -14.53
C ARG A 13 4.04 -40.42 -13.17
N THR A 14 5.16 -39.83 -12.80
CA THR A 14 5.20 -38.77 -11.77
C THR A 14 4.49 -37.55 -12.32
N THR A 15 3.43 -37.10 -11.64
CA THR A 15 2.68 -35.93 -12.10
C THR A 15 3.33 -34.65 -11.57
N ALA A 16 3.26 -33.55 -12.32
CA ALA A 16 3.78 -32.24 -11.88
C ALA A 16 3.22 -31.75 -10.52
N LYS A 17 2.11 -32.34 -10.04
CA LYS A 17 1.56 -32.16 -8.69
C LYS A 17 2.45 -32.74 -7.59
N ASP A 18 3.12 -33.87 -7.84
CA ASP A 18 3.97 -34.54 -6.85
C ASP A 18 5.28 -33.77 -6.64
N ASN A 19 5.81 -33.15 -7.69
CA ASN A 19 6.98 -32.29 -7.61
C ASN A 19 6.70 -30.97 -6.88
N ALA A 20 5.50 -30.38 -7.06
CA ALA A 20 5.08 -29.19 -6.31
C ALA A 20 4.92 -29.50 -4.82
N LYS A 21 4.35 -30.65 -4.44
CA LYS A 21 4.21 -31.03 -3.04
C LYS A 21 5.58 -31.22 -2.36
N LYS A 22 6.57 -31.71 -3.08
CA LYS A 22 7.95 -31.91 -2.57
C LYS A 22 8.76 -30.62 -2.47
N LEU A 23 8.50 -29.63 -3.33
CA LEU A 23 9.14 -28.31 -3.31
C LEU A 23 8.69 -27.45 -2.11
N TYR A 24 7.44 -27.63 -1.66
CA TYR A 24 6.80 -26.80 -0.63
C TYR A 24 6.51 -27.52 0.70
N PHE A 25 6.52 -28.86 0.73
CA PHE A 25 6.14 -29.68 1.90
C PHE A 25 7.01 -30.93 2.09
N GLY A 26 8.32 -30.83 1.89
CA GLY A 26 9.21 -31.84 2.49
C GLY A 26 9.10 -31.74 4.01
N ASP A 27 8.66 -32.81 4.67
CA ASP A 27 8.58 -32.87 6.14
C ASP A 27 9.94 -32.42 6.74
N PRO A 28 10.00 -31.33 7.52
CA PRO A 28 11.25 -30.96 8.18
C PRO A 28 11.50 -31.96 9.33
N PRO A 29 12.75 -32.44 9.51
CA PRO A 29 13.11 -33.13 10.74
C PRO A 29 13.24 -32.07 11.84
N PHE A 30 12.14 -31.67 12.47
CA PHE A 30 12.18 -30.72 13.58
C PHE A 30 11.77 -31.39 14.90
N SER A 31 12.79 -31.70 15.71
CA SER A 31 12.68 -31.74 17.16
C SER A 31 13.24 -30.41 17.69
N PRO A 32 12.55 -29.68 18.57
CA PRO A 32 13.11 -28.44 19.12
C PRO A 32 14.35 -28.74 19.97
N PRO A 33 15.50 -28.07 19.77
CA PRO A 33 16.60 -28.15 20.71
C PRO A 33 16.20 -27.44 22.01
N GLN A 34 16.36 -28.13 23.13
CA GLN A 34 16.36 -27.52 24.46
C GLN A 34 17.65 -26.71 24.67
N GLU A 35 17.50 -25.62 25.42
CA GLU A 35 18.53 -24.77 26.02
C GLU A 35 19.33 -23.82 25.12
N LEU A 36 18.88 -22.57 25.05
CA LEU A 36 19.76 -21.40 24.90
C LEU A 36 19.21 -20.23 25.76
N LEU A 37 20.08 -19.76 26.66
CA LEU A 37 20.00 -18.61 27.57
C LEU A 37 18.85 -17.63 27.36
N HIS A 38 17.99 -17.48 28.39
CA HIS A 38 16.88 -16.52 28.42
C HIS A 38 17.36 -15.06 28.23
N PRO A 39 16.99 -14.36 27.15
CA PRO A 39 17.10 -12.91 27.10
C PRO A 39 16.16 -12.30 28.16
N ARG A 40 16.55 -11.15 28.72
CA ARG A 40 15.86 -10.52 29.87
C ARG A 40 14.39 -10.14 29.64
N HIS A 41 13.88 -10.22 28.40
CA HIS A 41 12.47 -10.04 28.04
C HIS A 41 12.08 -11.01 26.91
N SER A 42 12.03 -12.32 27.19
CA SER A 42 11.63 -13.34 26.21
C SER A 42 10.11 -13.53 26.13
N THR A 43 9.62 -14.04 25.00
CA THR A 43 8.25 -14.56 24.88
C THR A 43 7.91 -15.51 26.03
N GLY A 44 6.68 -15.46 26.52
CA GLY A 44 6.12 -16.45 27.44
C GLY A 44 5.88 -17.81 26.76
N PRO A 45 5.47 -18.83 27.53
CA PRO A 45 5.27 -20.19 27.00
C PRO A 45 4.10 -20.29 26.00
N ASN A 46 3.11 -19.39 26.09
CA ASN A 46 1.92 -19.37 25.23
C ASN A 46 1.66 -17.94 24.72
N PRO A 47 2.37 -17.48 23.68
CA PRO A 47 2.10 -16.18 23.08
C PRO A 47 0.73 -16.13 22.41
N GLU A 48 0.04 -15.00 22.53
CA GLU A 48 -1.24 -14.74 21.85
C GLU A 48 -1.02 -14.32 20.39
N VAL A 49 0.13 -13.68 20.11
CA VAL A 49 0.46 -13.12 18.80
C VAL A 49 1.84 -13.58 18.35
N CYS A 50 1.93 -14.08 17.12
CA CYS A 50 3.21 -14.22 16.41
C CYS A 50 3.33 -13.12 15.36
N ALA A 51 4.31 -12.23 15.50
CA ALA A 51 4.64 -11.20 14.53
C ALA A 51 5.84 -11.63 13.69
N ALA A 52 5.68 -11.67 12.38
CA ALA A 52 6.74 -12.01 11.44
C ALA A 52 7.09 -10.83 10.54
N PHE A 53 8.37 -10.45 10.53
CA PHE A 53 8.95 -9.58 9.52
C PHE A 53 9.62 -10.40 8.43
N VAL A 54 9.49 -9.94 7.19
CA VAL A 54 10.27 -10.44 6.05
C VAL A 54 11.17 -9.31 5.57
N THR A 55 12.49 -9.50 5.68
CA THR A 55 13.50 -8.47 5.34
C THR A 55 14.46 -8.95 4.26
N VAL A 56 14.84 -8.05 3.35
CA VAL A 56 15.87 -8.29 2.34
C VAL A 56 16.86 -7.14 2.31
N LYS A 57 18.12 -7.43 1.96
CA LYS A 57 19.15 -6.41 1.80
C LYS A 57 18.73 -5.38 0.74
N ARG A 58 18.55 -4.12 1.16
CA ARG A 58 18.50 -2.94 0.28
C ARG A 58 19.90 -2.31 0.11
N ASP A 59 20.15 -1.59 -0.98
CA ASP A 59 21.46 -0.97 -1.20
C ASP A 59 21.66 0.34 -0.43
N ASN A 60 20.60 1.13 -0.25
CA ASN A 60 20.67 2.45 0.36
C ASN A 60 20.50 2.41 1.89
N LYS A 61 19.31 2.01 2.34
CA LYS A 61 18.90 2.08 3.75
C LYS A 61 18.17 0.80 4.15
N GLN A 62 18.55 0.25 5.29
CA GLN A 62 17.76 -0.79 5.97
C GLN A 62 16.76 -0.12 6.90
N TYR A 63 15.51 -0.59 6.87
CA TYR A 63 14.42 -0.04 7.69
C TYR A 63 14.09 -0.94 8.89
N ILE A 64 14.50 -2.22 8.84
CA ILE A 64 14.14 -3.24 9.82
C ILE A 64 14.54 -2.88 11.26
N ASP A 65 15.67 -2.21 11.45
CA ASP A 65 16.15 -1.78 12.77
C ASP A 65 15.16 -0.81 13.44
N ALA A 66 14.67 0.17 12.67
CA ALA A 66 13.68 1.14 13.15
C ALA A 66 12.29 0.51 13.29
N ALA A 67 11.91 -0.40 12.39
CA ALA A 67 10.65 -1.12 12.46
C ALA A 67 10.57 -1.96 13.75
N ILE A 68 11.60 -2.77 14.05
CA ILE A 68 11.69 -3.55 15.28
C ILE A 68 11.71 -2.65 16.51
N GLY A 69 12.50 -1.57 16.47
CA GLY A 69 12.55 -0.59 17.55
C GLY A 69 11.17 -0.03 17.88
N SER A 70 10.45 0.48 16.86
CA SER A 70 9.10 1.02 17.04
C SER A 70 8.05 -0.02 17.42
N LEU A 71 8.24 -1.28 17.03
CA LEU A 71 7.34 -2.37 17.42
C LEU A 71 7.43 -2.66 18.92
N LEU A 72 8.66 -2.64 19.46
CA LEU A 72 8.96 -2.98 20.84
C LEU A 72 8.83 -1.79 21.79
N ASP A 73 8.96 -0.57 21.27
CA ASP A 73 8.83 0.66 22.06
C ASP A 73 7.43 0.75 22.70
N GLY A 74 7.38 1.15 23.96
CA GLY A 74 6.14 1.27 24.73
C GLY A 74 5.48 -0.04 25.18
N LEU A 75 5.96 -1.22 24.76
CA LEU A 75 5.38 -2.49 25.22
C LEU A 75 5.66 -2.74 26.71
N THR A 76 4.62 -3.09 27.45
CA THR A 76 4.76 -3.58 28.83
C THR A 76 5.39 -4.98 28.86
N ASP A 77 5.95 -5.37 30.02
CA ASP A 77 6.47 -6.73 30.21
C ASP A 77 5.43 -7.83 29.95
N HIS A 78 4.15 -7.55 30.20
CA HIS A 78 3.08 -8.50 29.92
C HIS A 78 2.83 -8.63 28.41
N GLU A 79 2.73 -7.51 27.71
CA GLU A 79 2.58 -7.47 26.25
C GLU A 79 3.76 -8.13 25.55
N ARG A 80 4.99 -7.83 25.97
CA ARG A 80 6.20 -8.44 25.41
C ARG A 80 6.25 -9.96 25.57
N ARG A 81 5.72 -10.50 26.69
CA ARG A 81 5.59 -11.95 26.90
C ARG A 81 4.50 -12.59 26.04
N ASN A 82 3.46 -11.85 25.66
CA ASN A 82 2.38 -12.38 24.82
C ASN A 82 2.68 -12.28 23.32
N LEU A 83 3.81 -11.67 22.95
CA LEU A 83 4.27 -11.47 21.59
C LEU A 83 5.50 -12.34 21.29
N HIS A 84 5.41 -13.17 20.26
CA HIS A 84 6.56 -13.81 19.64
C HIS A 84 7.00 -13.02 18.41
N LEU A 85 8.23 -12.50 18.42
CA LEU A 85 8.78 -11.72 17.31
C LEU A 85 9.77 -12.55 16.47
N HIS A 86 9.38 -12.81 15.23
CA HIS A 86 10.17 -13.52 14.22
C HIS A 86 10.64 -12.59 13.10
N VAL A 87 11.88 -12.73 12.67
CA VAL A 87 12.45 -12.01 11.52
C VAL A 87 13.05 -13.03 10.55
N LEU A 88 12.46 -13.10 9.35
CA LEU A 88 12.98 -13.86 8.22
C LEU A 88 13.92 -12.97 7.40
N PHE A 89 15.20 -13.33 7.36
CA PHE A 89 16.18 -12.76 6.45
C PHE A 89 16.06 -13.47 5.11
N ALA A 90 15.26 -12.90 4.23
CA ALA A 90 14.81 -13.52 2.99
C ALA A 90 15.86 -13.49 1.86
N ASN A 91 17.13 -13.27 2.16
CA ASN A 91 18.23 -13.44 1.21
C ASN A 91 18.73 -14.89 1.26
N THR A 92 18.95 -15.52 0.10
CA THR A 92 19.48 -16.90 0.04
C THR A 92 20.81 -17.05 0.76
N ASN A 93 21.66 -16.01 0.73
CA ASN A 93 22.77 -15.84 1.63
C ASN A 93 22.46 -14.71 2.64
N PRO A 94 22.07 -15.02 3.89
CA PRO A 94 21.66 -14.01 4.86
C PRO A 94 22.82 -13.10 5.32
N ASN A 95 24.08 -13.54 5.17
CA ASN A 95 25.25 -12.76 5.57
C ASN A 95 25.45 -11.46 4.77
N ILE A 96 24.76 -11.30 3.64
CA ILE A 96 24.80 -10.07 2.86
C ILE A 96 23.96 -8.95 3.51
N HIS A 97 23.05 -9.30 4.42
CA HIS A 97 22.15 -8.35 5.05
C HIS A 97 22.85 -7.65 6.23
N PRO A 98 22.94 -6.30 6.25
CA PRO A 98 23.68 -5.57 7.29
C PRO A 98 23.23 -5.86 8.72
N SER A 99 21.93 -6.08 8.94
CA SER A 99 21.36 -6.39 10.26
C SER A 99 21.45 -7.89 10.65
N TRP A 100 22.02 -8.77 9.83
CA TRP A 100 22.15 -10.19 10.15
C TRP A 100 23.14 -10.42 11.30
N GLN A 101 22.79 -11.32 12.23
CA GLN A 101 23.62 -11.73 13.38
C GLN A 101 24.19 -10.56 14.19
N LYS A 102 23.43 -9.47 14.31
CA LYS A 102 23.81 -8.35 15.16
C LYS A 102 23.45 -8.64 16.62
N PRO A 103 24.35 -8.36 17.60
CA PRO A 103 24.09 -8.66 19.00
C PRO A 103 22.82 -8.00 19.56
N TRP A 104 22.44 -6.82 19.05
CA TRP A 104 21.22 -6.15 19.49
C TRP A 104 19.96 -6.92 19.07
N LEU A 105 20.00 -7.61 17.92
CA LEU A 105 18.86 -8.34 17.38
C LEU A 105 18.53 -9.54 18.26
N ASP A 106 19.54 -10.34 18.60
CA ASP A 106 19.39 -11.52 19.47
C ASP A 106 18.86 -11.16 20.88
N ASN A 107 19.08 -9.92 21.33
CA ASN A 107 18.57 -9.42 22.60
C ASN A 107 17.15 -8.82 22.51
N ALA A 108 16.71 -8.41 21.32
CA ALA A 108 15.44 -7.72 21.12
C ALA A 108 14.32 -8.67 20.70
N ILE A 109 14.63 -9.63 19.83
CA ILE A 109 13.63 -10.51 19.18
C ILE A 109 13.72 -11.95 19.70
N ASP A 110 12.74 -12.78 19.34
CA ASP A 110 12.70 -14.18 19.78
C ASP A 110 13.32 -15.14 18.76
N SER A 111 13.27 -14.80 17.46
CA SER A 111 13.95 -15.59 16.43
C SER A 111 14.33 -14.78 15.19
N ALA A 112 15.61 -14.79 14.81
CA ALA A 112 16.11 -14.36 13.50
C ALA A 112 16.63 -15.57 12.74
N ARG A 113 16.11 -15.82 11.52
CA ARG A 113 16.53 -16.97 10.71
C ARG A 113 16.60 -16.63 9.22
N GLY A 114 17.45 -17.35 8.50
CA GLY A 114 17.37 -17.48 7.04
C GLY A 114 16.58 -18.74 6.65
N TYR A 115 16.63 -19.12 5.38
CA TYR A 115 15.96 -20.34 4.90
C TYR A 115 16.59 -21.60 5.48
N ASN A 116 15.77 -22.44 6.10
CA ASN A 116 16.07 -23.84 6.38
C ASN A 116 15.20 -24.71 5.47
N VAL A 117 15.72 -25.02 4.28
CA VAL A 117 15.04 -25.76 3.20
C VAL A 117 16.00 -26.75 2.55
N SER A 118 15.49 -27.69 1.76
CA SER A 118 16.34 -28.64 1.01
C SER A 118 17.24 -27.91 0.01
N ALA A 119 18.35 -28.55 -0.35
CA ALA A 119 19.32 -27.98 -1.29
C ALA A 119 18.68 -27.62 -2.65
N ASP A 120 17.74 -28.44 -3.13
CA ASP A 120 17.03 -28.21 -4.39
C ASP A 120 16.16 -26.95 -4.33
N VAL A 121 15.46 -26.72 -3.21
CA VAL A 121 14.64 -25.53 -3.00
C VAL A 121 15.52 -24.29 -2.87
N LEU A 122 16.64 -24.40 -2.14
CA LEU A 122 17.57 -23.29 -1.99
C LEU A 122 18.17 -22.88 -3.34
N ALA A 123 18.52 -23.85 -4.20
CA ALA A 123 19.01 -23.59 -5.55
C ALA A 123 17.96 -22.88 -6.41
N HIS A 124 16.68 -23.28 -6.32
CA HIS A 124 15.58 -22.58 -6.99
C HIS A 124 15.44 -21.13 -6.49
N LEU A 125 15.51 -20.89 -5.18
CA LEU A 125 15.45 -19.53 -4.63
C LEU A 125 16.63 -18.66 -5.09
N GLN A 126 17.83 -19.24 -5.21
CA GLN A 126 19.00 -18.56 -5.74
C GLN A 126 18.84 -18.18 -7.22
N GLU A 127 18.22 -19.06 -8.01
CA GLU A 127 17.86 -18.77 -9.39
C GLU A 127 16.86 -17.61 -9.48
N LEU A 128 15.80 -17.62 -8.67
CA LEU A 128 14.80 -16.55 -8.63
C LEU A 128 15.41 -15.20 -8.22
N GLU A 129 16.32 -15.18 -7.23
CA GLU A 129 17.06 -13.97 -6.85
C GLU A 129 17.92 -13.46 -8.01
N THR A 130 18.63 -14.35 -8.70
CA THR A 130 19.51 -13.99 -9.83
C THR A 130 18.71 -13.46 -11.02
N GLN A 131 17.55 -14.04 -11.30
CA GLN A 131 16.62 -13.60 -12.34
C GLN A 131 15.78 -12.38 -11.94
N ARG A 132 15.91 -11.91 -10.68
CA ARG A 132 15.07 -10.85 -10.10
C ARG A 132 13.56 -11.14 -10.20
N ASN A 133 13.18 -12.42 -10.17
CA ASN A 133 11.78 -12.85 -10.15
C ASN A 133 11.22 -12.77 -8.72
N PHE A 134 11.02 -11.54 -8.25
CA PHE A 134 10.51 -11.26 -6.91
C PHE A 134 9.02 -11.58 -6.74
N GLN A 135 8.29 -11.84 -7.82
CA GLN A 135 6.86 -12.21 -7.74
C GLN A 135 6.69 -13.64 -7.25
N GLU A 136 7.49 -14.59 -7.76
CA GLU A 136 7.47 -15.96 -7.26
C GLU A 136 8.16 -16.07 -5.91
N LYS A 137 9.35 -15.49 -5.80
CA LYS A 137 10.10 -15.50 -4.53
C LYS A 137 9.32 -14.83 -3.40
N GLY A 138 8.70 -13.67 -3.64
CA GLY A 138 7.92 -12.97 -2.63
C GLY A 138 6.74 -13.78 -2.09
N VAL A 139 6.11 -14.62 -2.91
CA VAL A 139 5.07 -15.56 -2.45
C VAL A 139 5.67 -16.64 -1.55
N PHE A 140 6.85 -17.19 -1.92
CA PHE A 140 7.57 -18.14 -1.09
C PHE A 140 7.97 -17.54 0.26
N ASP A 141 8.60 -16.36 0.26
CA ASP A 141 9.09 -15.68 1.46
C ASP A 141 7.93 -15.42 2.44
N TYR A 142 6.79 -14.96 1.91
CA TYR A 142 5.58 -14.72 2.68
C TYR A 142 5.02 -16.01 3.29
N LEU A 143 4.90 -17.08 2.49
CA LEU A 143 4.43 -18.39 2.96
C LEU A 143 5.36 -19.00 4.01
N TYR A 144 6.68 -18.86 3.84
CA TYR A 144 7.67 -19.40 4.76
C TYR A 144 7.54 -18.75 6.14
N ALA A 145 7.46 -17.41 6.20
CA ALA A 145 7.25 -16.68 7.44
C ALA A 145 5.87 -16.93 8.06
N LEU A 146 4.82 -17.01 7.24
CA LEU A 146 3.46 -17.30 7.70
C LEU A 146 3.35 -18.69 8.34
N ASN A 147 3.97 -19.70 7.71
CA ASN A 147 3.98 -21.07 8.20
C ASN A 147 4.78 -21.21 9.50
N PHE A 148 5.90 -20.49 9.64
CA PHE A 148 6.65 -20.45 10.90
C PHE A 148 5.75 -20.02 12.07
N CYS A 149 5.02 -18.92 11.91
CA CYS A 149 4.07 -18.46 12.93
C CYS A 149 2.90 -19.43 13.13
N TYR A 150 2.44 -20.09 12.05
CA TYR A 150 1.42 -21.11 12.16
C TYR A 150 1.90 -22.33 12.98
N GLU A 151 3.16 -22.74 12.90
CA GLU A 151 3.68 -23.86 13.70
C GLU A 151 3.76 -23.55 15.21
N LEU A 152 3.90 -22.28 15.59
CA LEU A 152 3.94 -21.83 16.99
C LEU A 152 2.60 -21.88 17.72
N LYS A 153 1.51 -22.27 17.03
CA LYS A 153 0.16 -22.43 17.60
C LYS A 153 -0.41 -21.15 18.23
N THR A 154 0.02 -19.97 17.79
CA THR A 154 -0.56 -18.71 18.26
C THR A 154 -1.96 -18.48 17.67
N PRO A 155 -2.90 -17.91 18.45
CA PRO A 155 -4.23 -17.53 17.96
C PRO A 155 -4.20 -16.53 16.79
N TYR A 156 -3.29 -15.56 16.86
CA TYR A 156 -3.15 -14.51 15.86
C TYR A 156 -1.74 -14.46 15.28
N ILE A 157 -1.68 -14.13 13.99
CA ILE A 157 -0.44 -14.03 13.24
C ILE A 157 -0.42 -12.68 12.55
N VAL A 158 0.61 -11.89 12.77
CA VAL A 158 0.81 -10.58 12.14
C VAL A 158 1.94 -10.68 11.14
N MET A 159 1.65 -10.36 9.89
CA MET A 159 2.65 -10.26 8.83
C MET A 159 3.02 -8.79 8.65
N PHE A 160 4.30 -8.48 8.82
CA PHE A 160 4.86 -7.15 8.64
C PHE A 160 5.86 -7.12 7.47
N GLU A 161 5.82 -6.02 6.71
CA GLU A 161 6.93 -5.62 5.84
C GLU A 161 8.00 -4.90 6.68
N ASP A 162 9.23 -4.82 6.15
CA ASP A 162 10.40 -4.32 6.87
C ASP A 162 10.57 -2.79 6.84
N ASP A 163 9.74 -2.08 6.07
CA ASP A 163 9.82 -0.63 5.81
C ASP A 163 8.67 0.17 6.42
N ILE A 164 8.38 -0.16 7.68
CA ILE A 164 7.31 0.41 8.48
C ILE A 164 7.79 1.07 9.76
N ILE A 165 6.95 1.95 10.31
CA ILE A 165 7.02 2.43 11.70
C ILE A 165 5.67 2.15 12.35
N ILE A 166 5.72 1.71 13.61
CA ILE A 166 4.54 1.26 14.34
C ILE A 166 4.24 2.25 15.47
N ALA A 167 2.96 2.52 15.71
CA ALA A 167 2.49 3.46 16.71
C ALA A 167 2.55 2.86 18.13
N ASP A 168 2.72 3.73 19.14
CA ASP A 168 2.68 3.34 20.54
C ASP A 168 1.35 2.65 20.91
N GLY A 169 1.45 1.60 21.73
CA GLY A 169 0.33 0.76 22.15
C GLY A 169 -0.35 -0.02 21.03
N TRP A 170 0.33 -0.26 19.90
CA TRP A 170 -0.27 -0.97 18.76
C TRP A 170 -0.82 -2.34 19.13
N LEU A 171 -0.12 -3.09 20.01
CA LEU A 171 -0.51 -4.46 20.36
C LEU A 171 -1.83 -4.46 21.15
N ALA A 172 -1.92 -3.67 22.22
CA ALA A 172 -3.16 -3.49 22.97
C ALA A 172 -4.32 -3.02 22.09
N LYS A 173 -4.09 -2.02 21.22
CA LYS A 173 -5.11 -1.49 20.30
C LYS A 173 -5.58 -2.56 19.30
N THR A 174 -4.65 -3.36 18.78
CA THR A 174 -4.94 -4.46 17.85
C THR A 174 -5.74 -5.56 18.53
N LEU A 175 -5.33 -6.02 19.71
CA LEU A 175 -6.03 -7.06 20.46
C LEU A 175 -7.42 -6.59 20.90
N HIS A 176 -7.56 -5.34 21.33
CA HIS A 176 -8.86 -4.76 21.66
C HIS A 176 -9.79 -4.71 20.44
N ALA A 177 -9.27 -4.31 19.27
CA ALA A 177 -10.03 -4.33 18.03
C ALA A 177 -10.48 -5.74 17.65
N ILE A 178 -9.59 -6.73 17.77
CA ILE A 178 -9.87 -8.15 17.50
C ILE A 178 -10.97 -8.68 18.43
N GLN A 179 -10.89 -8.40 19.74
CA GLN A 179 -11.94 -8.80 20.67
C GLN A 179 -13.31 -8.23 20.27
N GLY A 180 -13.33 -6.97 19.82
CA GLY A 180 -14.52 -6.34 19.26
C GLY A 180 -15.00 -7.02 17.98
N ILE A 181 -14.08 -7.47 17.12
CA ILE A 181 -14.41 -8.21 15.89
C ILE A 181 -15.07 -9.54 16.23
N GLU A 182 -14.44 -10.35 17.09
CA GLU A 182 -14.94 -11.67 17.48
C GLU A 182 -16.34 -11.60 18.09
N HIS A 183 -16.58 -10.62 18.96
CA HIS A 183 -17.89 -10.40 19.56
C HIS A 183 -18.99 -10.13 18.51
N HIS A 184 -18.67 -9.34 17.47
CA HIS A 184 -19.61 -8.99 16.39
C HIS A 184 -19.57 -9.95 15.19
N ALA A 185 -18.66 -10.93 15.20
CA ALA A 185 -18.56 -11.99 14.22
C ALA A 185 -19.36 -13.25 14.63
N MET A 186 -20.02 -13.25 15.79
CA MET A 186 -20.82 -14.39 16.24
C MET A 186 -22.08 -14.60 15.38
N GLY A 187 -22.13 -15.74 14.69
CA GLY A 187 -23.27 -16.17 13.87
C GLY A 187 -23.30 -15.61 12.45
N LYS A 188 -23.99 -16.28 11.52
CA LYS A 188 -24.03 -15.95 10.07
C LYS A 188 -24.52 -14.52 9.74
N ASN A 189 -25.20 -13.87 10.68
CA ASN A 189 -25.69 -12.50 10.54
C ASN A 189 -24.81 -11.47 11.28
N GLY A 190 -23.66 -11.90 11.83
CA GLY A 190 -22.71 -11.02 12.51
C GLY A 190 -22.14 -9.98 11.55
N LYS A 191 -21.94 -8.77 12.07
CA LYS A 191 -21.42 -7.62 11.31
C LYS A 191 -20.11 -7.94 10.59
N TYR A 192 -19.25 -8.73 11.24
CA TYR A 192 -17.92 -9.11 10.74
C TYR A 192 -17.81 -10.61 10.45
N TRP A 193 -18.92 -11.26 10.11
CA TRP A 193 -18.94 -12.68 9.80
C TRP A 193 -17.98 -13.03 8.64
N ASN A 194 -17.26 -14.15 8.77
CA ASN A 194 -16.37 -14.69 7.74
C ASN A 194 -15.25 -13.73 7.32
N TRP A 195 -14.63 -13.03 8.26
CA TRP A 195 -13.48 -12.16 7.97
C TRP A 195 -12.18 -12.95 7.78
N ILE A 196 -11.26 -12.43 6.95
CA ILE A 196 -9.97 -13.07 6.64
C ILE A 196 -8.79 -12.45 7.39
N TYR A 197 -8.75 -11.13 7.50
CA TYR A 197 -7.68 -10.40 8.17
C TYR A 197 -8.17 -9.03 8.63
N LEU A 198 -7.41 -8.43 9.55
CA LEU A 198 -7.51 -7.05 9.99
C LEU A 198 -6.28 -6.28 9.49
N ARG A 199 -6.52 -5.25 8.68
CA ARG A 199 -5.52 -4.26 8.29
C ARG A 199 -5.30 -3.28 9.42
N ILE A 200 -4.05 -3.19 9.85
CA ILE A 200 -3.59 -2.12 10.76
C ILE A 200 -2.75 -1.06 10.03
N PHE A 201 -2.55 -1.26 8.72
CA PHE A 201 -2.11 -0.29 7.73
C PHE A 201 -3.09 -0.23 6.55
N TYR A 202 -3.36 0.97 6.05
CA TYR A 202 -3.95 1.21 4.73
C TYR A 202 -3.66 2.65 4.31
N THR A 203 -3.57 2.91 3.01
CA THR A 203 -3.43 4.29 2.55
C THR A 203 -4.79 4.99 2.52
N GLU A 204 -4.82 6.18 3.11
CA GLU A 204 -5.98 7.09 3.16
C GLU A 204 -6.46 7.47 1.75
N THR A 205 -5.58 7.37 0.75
CA THR A 205 -5.91 7.71 -0.64
C THR A 205 -7.00 6.83 -1.25
N TYR A 206 -7.26 5.63 -0.70
CA TYR A 206 -8.37 4.76 -1.10
C TYR A 206 -9.67 5.02 -0.32
N MET A 207 -9.62 5.81 0.75
CA MET A 207 -10.78 6.20 1.57
C MET A 207 -11.47 7.46 1.00
N ARG A 208 -11.74 7.43 -0.30
CA ARG A 208 -12.46 8.50 -1.01
C ARG A 208 -13.96 8.41 -0.78
N TRP A 209 -14.67 9.45 -1.17
CA TRP A 209 -16.12 9.35 -1.37
C TRP A 209 -16.44 8.28 -2.39
N GLN A 210 -17.40 7.42 -2.07
CA GLN A 210 -17.79 6.26 -2.88
C GLN A 210 -19.17 6.48 -3.48
N ASP A 211 -19.49 5.76 -4.56
CA ASP A 211 -20.85 5.78 -5.15
C ASP A 211 -21.93 5.23 -4.21
N THR A 212 -21.53 4.53 -3.15
CA THR A 212 -22.42 4.10 -2.06
C THR A 212 -22.74 5.20 -1.07
N ASP A 213 -21.96 6.29 -1.05
CA ASP A 213 -22.21 7.44 -0.18
C ASP A 213 -23.34 8.30 -0.78
N PHE A 214 -24.55 8.16 -0.24
CA PHE A 214 -25.78 8.77 -0.78
C PHE A 214 -25.64 10.24 -1.20
N TRP A 215 -25.13 11.10 -0.31
CA TRP A 215 -25.00 12.54 -0.56
C TRP A 215 -23.95 12.88 -1.63
N TYR A 216 -22.92 12.07 -1.76
CA TYR A 216 -21.91 12.24 -2.79
C TYR A 216 -22.40 11.72 -4.15
N HIS A 217 -23.07 10.57 -4.16
CA HIS A 217 -23.67 10.00 -5.35
C HIS A 217 -24.74 10.92 -5.95
N HIS A 218 -25.54 11.58 -5.09
CA HIS A 218 -26.56 12.54 -5.50
C HIS A 218 -26.11 13.99 -5.33
N LEU A 219 -24.90 14.34 -5.78
CA LEU A 219 -24.29 15.66 -5.58
C LEU A 219 -25.18 16.82 -6.04
N GLU A 220 -25.84 16.71 -7.20
CA GLU A 220 -26.75 17.75 -7.72
C GLU A 220 -27.94 18.00 -6.78
N LEU A 221 -28.52 16.92 -6.23
CA LEU A 221 -29.60 16.99 -5.26
C LEU A 221 -29.10 17.61 -3.94
N THR A 222 -27.92 17.19 -3.48
CA THR A 222 -27.29 17.71 -2.25
C THR A 222 -27.07 19.22 -2.35
N ILE A 223 -26.51 19.69 -3.46
CA ILE A 223 -26.26 21.12 -3.72
C ILE A 223 -27.59 21.88 -3.78
N SER A 224 -28.58 21.35 -4.51
CA SER A 224 -29.89 21.98 -4.66
C SER A 224 -30.62 22.10 -3.32
N LEU A 225 -30.58 21.03 -2.52
CA LEU A 225 -31.20 21.00 -1.19
C LEU A 225 -30.49 21.94 -0.22
N ALA A 226 -29.16 21.99 -0.23
CA ALA A 226 -28.37 22.90 0.60
C ALA A 226 -28.66 24.37 0.24
N GLY A 227 -28.70 24.70 -1.06
CA GLY A 227 -29.06 26.03 -1.54
C GLY A 227 -30.49 26.42 -1.16
N PHE A 228 -31.45 25.51 -1.32
CA PHE A 228 -32.85 25.74 -0.95
C PHE A 228 -33.03 25.92 0.56
N ALA A 229 -32.41 25.06 1.38
CA ALA A 229 -32.43 25.18 2.84
C ALA A 229 -31.80 26.51 3.30
N GLY A 230 -30.68 26.90 2.70
CA GLY A 230 -30.05 28.21 2.91
C GLY A 230 -30.98 29.37 2.57
N TYR A 231 -31.68 29.29 1.43
CA TYR A 231 -32.66 30.30 1.02
C TYR A 231 -33.80 30.44 2.03
N VAL A 232 -34.43 29.32 2.42
CA VAL A 232 -35.53 29.31 3.40
C VAL A 232 -35.07 29.91 4.73
N LEU A 233 -33.88 29.52 5.20
CA LEU A 233 -33.30 30.04 6.43
C LEU A 233 -33.04 31.55 6.35
N LEU A 234 -32.41 32.04 5.28
CA LEU A 234 -32.08 33.45 5.13
C LEU A 234 -33.33 34.33 4.92
N VAL A 235 -34.35 33.83 4.23
CA VAL A 235 -35.66 34.51 4.12
C VAL A 235 -36.36 34.57 5.47
N TRP A 236 -36.30 33.48 6.24
CA TRP A 236 -36.85 33.46 7.59
C TRP A 236 -36.12 34.44 8.52
N ILE A 237 -34.79 34.49 8.48
CA ILE A 237 -33.95 35.48 9.20
C ILE A 237 -34.32 36.91 8.79
N ARG A 238 -34.50 37.17 7.49
CA ARG A 238 -34.93 38.47 6.94
C ARG A 238 -36.33 38.88 7.39
N TYR A 239 -37.21 37.89 7.58
CA TYR A 239 -38.56 38.10 8.06
C TYR A 239 -38.58 38.44 9.55
N GLN A 240 -37.89 37.64 10.38
CA GLN A 240 -37.85 37.78 11.84
C GLN A 240 -37.10 39.03 12.31
N TRP A 241 -36.03 39.44 11.61
CA TRP A 241 -35.18 40.56 12.04
C TRP A 241 -35.12 41.67 10.98
N PRO A 242 -35.89 42.75 11.14
CA PRO A 242 -35.94 43.85 10.16
C PRO A 242 -34.59 44.52 9.87
N ILE A 243 -33.65 44.47 10.82
CA ILE A 243 -32.33 45.09 10.69
C ILE A 243 -31.49 44.40 9.60
N THR A 244 -31.68 43.10 9.37
CA THR A 244 -30.91 42.31 8.40
C THR A 244 -31.34 42.58 6.97
N ARG A 245 -32.51 43.20 6.74
CA ARG A 245 -33.04 43.53 5.41
C ARG A 245 -32.12 44.46 4.60
N ARG A 246 -31.27 45.24 5.27
CA ARG A 246 -30.27 46.10 4.62
C ARG A 246 -29.08 45.32 4.06
N HIS A 247 -28.85 44.10 4.53
CA HIS A 247 -27.69 43.27 4.15
C HIS A 247 -28.11 42.00 3.39
N LEU A 248 -29.35 41.54 3.57
CA LEU A 248 -29.96 40.42 2.84
C LEU A 248 -30.95 40.92 1.78
N ASP A 249 -30.46 41.72 0.83
CA ASP A 249 -31.24 42.09 -0.35
C ASP A 249 -31.40 40.88 -1.30
N ASN A 250 -32.22 41.02 -2.34
CA ASN A 250 -32.52 39.90 -3.24
C ASN A 250 -31.26 39.44 -4.00
N LEU A 251 -30.35 40.37 -4.32
CA LEU A 251 -29.09 40.03 -4.97
C LEU A 251 -28.16 39.26 -4.03
N SER A 252 -27.99 39.73 -2.79
CA SER A 252 -27.18 38.99 -1.80
C SER A 252 -27.75 37.61 -1.50
N LEU A 253 -29.08 37.48 -1.38
CA LEU A 253 -29.73 36.19 -1.22
C LEU A 253 -29.44 35.25 -2.41
N ALA A 254 -29.54 35.75 -3.64
CA ALA A 254 -29.24 34.97 -4.84
C ALA A 254 -27.78 34.53 -4.87
N VAL A 255 -26.82 35.44 -4.61
CA VAL A 255 -25.39 35.12 -4.58
C VAL A 255 -25.08 34.09 -3.50
N ILE A 256 -25.58 34.27 -2.28
CA ILE A 256 -25.31 33.34 -1.17
C ILE A 256 -25.89 31.96 -1.50
N CYS A 257 -27.12 31.87 -1.98
CA CYS A 257 -27.81 30.59 -2.16
C CYS A 257 -27.41 29.85 -3.44
N LEU A 258 -27.10 30.56 -4.53
CA LEU A 258 -26.81 29.97 -5.84
C LEU A 258 -25.32 29.86 -6.15
N ILE A 259 -24.47 30.61 -5.43
CA ILE A 259 -23.02 30.62 -5.67
C ILE A 259 -22.29 30.16 -4.41
N THR A 260 -22.44 30.88 -3.30
CA THR A 260 -21.64 30.66 -2.09
C THR A 260 -21.91 29.29 -1.46
N ILE A 261 -23.17 28.96 -1.17
CA ILE A 261 -23.54 27.68 -0.55
C ILE A 261 -23.18 26.47 -1.44
N PRO A 262 -23.50 26.47 -2.75
CA PRO A 262 -23.03 25.44 -3.66
C PRO A 262 -21.51 25.29 -3.69
N ALA A 263 -20.76 26.39 -3.75
CA ALA A 263 -19.31 26.37 -3.74
C ALA A 263 -18.75 25.74 -2.46
N PHE A 264 -19.26 26.13 -1.28
CA PHE A 264 -18.84 25.51 -0.02
C PHE A 264 -19.24 24.05 0.10
N THR A 265 -20.40 23.66 -0.44
CA THR A 265 -20.84 22.26 -0.47
C THR A 265 -19.89 21.41 -1.33
N ILE A 266 -19.48 21.93 -2.49
CA ILE A 266 -18.47 21.28 -3.34
C ILE A 266 -17.13 21.19 -2.60
N LEU A 267 -16.69 22.26 -1.94
CA LEU A 267 -15.45 22.26 -1.16
C LEU A 267 -15.45 21.19 -0.05
N VAL A 268 -16.56 20.98 0.65
CA VAL A 268 -16.70 19.88 1.63
C VAL A 268 -16.40 18.53 0.97
N PHE A 269 -16.94 18.26 -0.22
CA PHE A 269 -16.61 17.02 -0.92
C PHE A 269 -15.16 16.97 -1.40
N MET A 270 -14.57 18.10 -1.80
CA MET A 270 -13.17 18.19 -2.22
C MET A 270 -12.16 17.96 -1.09
N ILE A 271 -12.48 18.32 0.16
CA ILE A 271 -11.64 18.05 1.34
C ILE A 271 -11.41 16.54 1.54
N GLY A 272 -12.34 15.71 1.05
CA GLY A 272 -12.26 14.26 1.11
C GLY A 272 -12.88 13.66 2.37
N LYS A 273 -13.46 12.47 2.21
CA LYS A 273 -14.20 11.76 3.26
C LYS A 273 -13.34 11.51 4.50
N TYR A 274 -12.12 11.04 4.31
CA TYR A 274 -11.22 10.70 5.41
C TYR A 274 -10.87 11.90 6.31
N SER A 275 -10.60 13.07 5.71
CA SER A 275 -10.28 14.29 6.44
C SER A 275 -11.45 14.81 7.28
N LEU A 276 -12.69 14.63 6.79
CA LEU A 276 -13.91 15.10 7.47
C LEU A 276 -14.45 14.08 8.47
N LEU A 277 -14.39 12.81 8.12
CA LEU A 277 -14.98 11.68 8.83
C LEU A 277 -13.96 10.56 8.94
N PRO A 278 -12.89 10.76 9.74
CA PRO A 278 -11.91 9.72 9.95
C PRO A 278 -12.57 8.50 10.60
N PRO A 279 -12.30 7.28 10.11
CA PRO A 279 -12.86 6.08 10.71
C PRO A 279 -12.32 5.90 12.13
N ASN A 280 -13.22 5.58 13.06
CA ASN A 280 -12.88 5.25 14.43
C ASN A 280 -13.28 3.80 14.70
N GLY A 281 -12.30 2.99 15.13
CA GLY A 281 -12.48 1.57 15.38
C GLY A 281 -12.47 0.74 14.09
N VAL A 282 -13.04 -0.46 14.17
CA VAL A 282 -13.02 -1.43 13.07
C VAL A 282 -14.11 -1.12 12.04
N PHE A 283 -13.74 -1.15 10.77
CA PHE A 283 -14.65 -1.01 9.65
C PHE A 283 -14.30 -2.01 8.53
N THR A 284 -15.26 -2.24 7.62
CA THR A 284 -15.09 -3.15 6.48
C THR A 284 -14.43 -2.41 5.32
N MET A 285 -13.38 -3.00 4.74
CA MET A 285 -12.64 -2.48 3.59
C MET A 285 -12.51 -3.54 2.50
N ASN A 286 -13.66 -4.02 2.00
CA ASN A 286 -13.71 -5.08 1.00
C ASN A 286 -13.27 -4.61 -0.40
N LYS A 287 -13.28 -3.31 -0.69
CA LYS A 287 -12.89 -2.76 -1.98
C LYS A 287 -11.76 -1.76 -1.80
N TYR A 288 -10.95 -1.60 -2.85
CA TYR A 288 -9.85 -0.63 -2.91
C TYR A 288 -8.80 -0.84 -1.81
N GLY A 289 -8.77 -2.05 -1.26
CA GLY A 289 -7.70 -2.52 -0.44
C GLY A 289 -6.44 -2.68 -1.27
N CYS A 290 -5.36 -2.01 -0.88
CA CYS A 290 -4.05 -2.20 -1.49
C CYS A 290 -3.02 -2.30 -0.37
N CYS A 291 -1.94 -3.02 -0.68
CA CYS A 291 -0.72 -3.15 0.12
C CYS A 291 -0.84 -4.02 1.41
N THR A 292 0.23 -4.76 1.70
CA THR A 292 0.32 -5.82 2.73
C THR A 292 1.20 -5.46 3.93
N GLN A 293 1.56 -4.19 4.11
CA GLN A 293 2.59 -3.76 5.05
C GLN A 293 2.36 -4.27 6.48
N ALA A 294 1.09 -4.35 6.91
CA ALA A 294 0.74 -4.91 8.20
C ALA A 294 -0.67 -5.52 8.19
N LEU A 295 -0.71 -6.85 8.18
CA LEU A 295 -1.94 -7.64 8.18
C LEU A 295 -1.97 -8.59 9.37
N VAL A 296 -3.09 -8.60 10.09
CA VAL A 296 -3.34 -9.51 11.21
C VAL A 296 -4.32 -10.59 10.78
N PHE A 297 -3.90 -11.84 10.85
CA PHE A 297 -4.70 -13.00 10.49
C PHE A 297 -5.12 -13.79 11.73
N PRO A 298 -6.38 -14.20 11.83
CA PRO A 298 -6.78 -15.26 12.74
C PRO A 298 -6.26 -16.60 12.21
N ARG A 299 -5.73 -17.41 13.12
CA ARG A 299 -5.09 -18.70 12.79
C ARG A 299 -5.92 -19.60 11.87
N GLU A 300 -7.24 -19.61 12.07
CA GLU A 300 -8.17 -20.48 11.33
C GLU A 300 -8.17 -20.23 9.82
N GLN A 301 -7.82 -19.02 9.37
CA GLN A 301 -7.82 -18.65 7.95
C GLN A 301 -6.52 -19.01 7.23
N ILE A 302 -5.46 -19.36 7.98
CA ILE A 302 -4.13 -19.59 7.43
C ILE A 302 -4.04 -20.82 6.54
N PRO A 303 -4.56 -22.01 6.91
CA PRO A 303 -4.40 -23.20 6.08
C PRO A 303 -4.99 -23.06 4.68
N SER A 304 -6.18 -22.47 4.57
CA SER A 304 -6.86 -22.26 3.29
C SER A 304 -6.20 -21.16 2.46
N LEU A 305 -5.75 -20.07 3.11
CA LEU A 305 -5.01 -19.01 2.44
C LEU A 305 -3.65 -19.51 1.92
N ALA A 306 -2.90 -20.24 2.76
CA ALA A 306 -1.60 -20.79 2.40
C ALA A 306 -1.71 -21.77 1.24
N ALA A 307 -2.74 -22.63 1.23
CA ALA A 307 -3.01 -23.54 0.12
C ALA A 307 -3.26 -22.78 -1.20
N TYR A 308 -4.07 -21.71 -1.16
CA TYR A 308 -4.35 -20.88 -2.34
C TYR A 308 -3.08 -20.18 -2.87
N LEU A 309 -2.29 -19.56 -1.99
CA LEU A 309 -1.05 -18.89 -2.39
C LEU A 309 -0.04 -19.88 -2.98
N THR A 310 0.04 -21.08 -2.40
CA THR A 310 0.91 -22.16 -2.91
C THR A 310 0.47 -22.66 -4.28
N GLU A 311 -0.84 -22.78 -4.53
CA GLU A 311 -1.38 -23.17 -5.84
C GLU A 311 -1.08 -22.12 -6.91
N ARG A 312 -1.23 -20.84 -6.55
CA ARG A 312 -1.02 -19.71 -7.46
C ARG A 312 0.48 -19.49 -7.79
N LYS A 313 1.38 -19.83 -6.87
CA LYS A 313 2.86 -19.79 -6.95
C LYS A 313 3.52 -18.44 -7.17
N SER A 314 3.01 -17.61 -8.07
CA SER A 314 3.63 -16.35 -8.47
C SER A 314 2.58 -15.27 -8.66
N GLY A 315 2.92 -14.05 -8.23
CA GLY A 315 2.08 -12.87 -8.32
C GLY A 315 2.33 -11.90 -7.18
N GLN A 316 1.59 -10.80 -7.18
CA GLN A 316 1.65 -9.84 -6.08
C GLN A 316 0.83 -10.39 -4.91
N THR A 317 1.49 -10.63 -3.78
CA THR A 317 0.90 -11.28 -2.60
C THR A 317 -0.36 -10.58 -2.10
N ASP A 318 -0.35 -9.24 -2.08
CA ASP A 318 -1.51 -8.43 -1.69
C ASP A 318 -2.71 -8.67 -2.62
N LEU A 319 -2.51 -8.59 -3.94
CA LEU A 319 -3.56 -8.86 -4.93
C LEU A 319 -4.07 -10.30 -4.84
N MET A 320 -3.17 -11.27 -4.61
CA MET A 320 -3.56 -12.68 -4.46
C MET A 320 -4.44 -12.91 -3.23
N ILE A 321 -4.13 -12.26 -2.10
CA ILE A 321 -4.96 -12.33 -0.90
C ILE A 321 -6.33 -11.67 -1.16
N GLU A 322 -6.37 -10.55 -1.88
CA GLU A 322 -7.64 -9.94 -2.30
C GLU A 322 -8.43 -10.88 -3.21
N GLU A 323 -7.84 -11.43 -4.28
CA GLU A 323 -8.50 -12.37 -5.19
C GLU A 323 -9.09 -13.58 -4.44
N TYR A 324 -8.32 -14.14 -3.50
CA TYR A 324 -8.77 -15.23 -2.63
C TYR A 324 -9.99 -14.83 -1.80
N ALA A 325 -9.94 -13.67 -1.14
CA ALA A 325 -11.03 -13.21 -0.30
C ALA A 325 -12.30 -12.89 -1.12
N ASP A 326 -12.19 -12.46 -2.38
CA ASP A 326 -13.36 -12.21 -3.24
C ASP A 326 -13.98 -13.53 -3.67
N LYS A 327 -13.15 -14.50 -4.05
CA LYS A 327 -13.57 -15.84 -4.45
C LYS A 327 -14.30 -16.57 -3.32
N GLU A 328 -13.79 -16.47 -2.09
CA GLU A 328 -14.35 -17.16 -0.92
C GLU A 328 -15.39 -16.33 -0.14
N GLY A 329 -15.73 -15.13 -0.63
CA GLY A 329 -16.69 -14.23 0.02
C GLY A 329 -16.27 -13.82 1.44
N LYS A 330 -14.97 -13.62 1.66
CA LYS A 330 -14.37 -13.26 2.94
C LYS A 330 -14.38 -11.75 3.14
N GLN A 331 -14.71 -11.31 4.36
CA GLN A 331 -14.66 -9.90 4.70
C GLN A 331 -13.25 -9.45 5.05
N ARG A 332 -12.88 -8.26 4.59
CA ARG A 332 -11.59 -7.61 4.87
C ARG A 332 -11.86 -6.46 5.81
N LEU A 333 -11.19 -6.47 6.96
CA LEU A 333 -11.41 -5.46 8.00
C LEU A 333 -10.21 -4.53 8.06
N ALA A 334 -10.44 -3.30 8.53
CA ALA A 334 -9.40 -2.31 8.77
C ALA A 334 -9.66 -1.58 10.10
N LEU A 335 -8.60 -1.12 10.75
CA LEU A 335 -8.65 -0.41 12.03
C LEU A 335 -8.33 1.08 11.85
N GLY A 336 -9.24 1.96 12.28
CA GLY A 336 -9.01 3.41 12.37
C GLY A 336 -8.81 3.89 13.81
N PRO A 337 -7.84 4.76 14.10
CA PRO A 337 -6.77 5.24 13.20
C PRO A 337 -5.76 4.13 12.85
N GLN A 338 -4.95 4.32 11.80
CA GLN A 338 -3.90 3.36 11.46
C GLN A 338 -2.89 3.23 12.60
N LEU A 339 -2.39 2.02 12.82
CA LEU A 339 -1.35 1.75 13.84
C LEU A 339 0.04 1.64 13.24
N VAL A 340 0.14 1.66 11.92
CA VAL A 340 1.37 1.47 11.18
C VAL A 340 1.44 2.55 10.10
N GLN A 341 2.65 3.01 9.82
CA GLN A 341 2.96 3.92 8.73
C GLN A 341 4.05 3.32 7.86
N HIS A 342 3.86 3.36 6.54
CA HIS A 342 4.89 2.98 5.58
C HIS A 342 5.90 4.12 5.43
N VAL A 343 7.18 3.81 5.59
CA VAL A 343 8.31 4.77 5.51
C VAL A 343 9.32 4.40 4.42
N GLY A 344 9.12 3.26 3.77
CA GLY A 344 9.96 2.80 2.66
C GLY A 344 9.82 3.70 1.46
N LEU A 345 10.89 4.42 1.13
CA LEU A 345 10.98 5.13 -0.14
C LEU A 345 11.29 4.13 -1.26
N ASP A 346 12.26 3.24 -1.08
CA ASP A 346 12.70 2.24 -2.07
C ASP A 346 12.06 0.86 -1.83
N SER A 347 11.43 0.27 -2.85
CA SER A 347 10.84 -1.07 -2.74
C SER A 347 11.92 -2.15 -2.61
N SER A 348 11.70 -3.09 -1.68
CA SER A 348 12.49 -4.32 -1.53
C SER A 348 12.52 -5.20 -2.79
N ARG A 349 11.56 -5.03 -3.69
CA ARG A 349 11.45 -5.77 -4.96
C ARG A 349 12.17 -5.07 -6.12
N GLY A 350 13.02 -4.09 -5.82
CA GLY A 350 13.90 -3.46 -6.79
C GLY A 350 13.23 -2.45 -7.73
N THR A 351 12.00 -2.03 -7.44
CA THR A 351 11.42 -0.79 -7.95
C THR A 351 11.99 0.35 -7.10
N ALA A 352 12.85 1.19 -7.69
CA ALA A 352 13.38 2.38 -7.01
C ALA A 352 12.22 3.28 -6.53
N ALA A 353 12.48 4.14 -5.53
CA ALA A 353 11.52 5.08 -4.94
C ALA A 353 10.78 6.03 -5.90
N VAL A 354 11.10 5.98 -7.19
CA VAL A 354 10.55 6.84 -8.24
C VAL A 354 9.40 6.14 -9.02
N ASP A 355 9.14 4.85 -8.78
CA ASP A 355 8.63 3.93 -9.80
C ASP A 355 7.37 3.12 -9.43
N SER A 356 6.31 3.73 -8.88
CA SER A 356 4.96 3.13 -9.01
C SER A 356 4.22 3.72 -10.23
N GLN A 357 4.20 5.04 -10.36
CA GLN A 357 3.57 5.73 -11.48
C GLN A 357 4.53 5.91 -12.66
N SER A 358 5.81 6.19 -12.42
CA SER A 358 6.82 6.32 -13.49
C SER A 358 7.09 4.98 -14.19
N GLU A 359 7.08 3.87 -13.45
CA GLU A 359 7.15 2.52 -14.00
C GLU A 359 5.86 2.11 -14.70
N CYS A 360 4.69 2.50 -14.18
CA CYS A 360 3.42 2.32 -14.88
C CYS A 360 3.40 3.09 -16.22
N ILE A 361 3.97 4.31 -16.25
CA ILE A 361 4.16 5.08 -17.49
C ILE A 361 5.17 4.40 -18.39
N ARG A 362 6.28 3.86 -17.85
CA ARG A 362 7.30 3.13 -18.63
C ARG A 362 6.72 1.87 -19.26
N GLN A 363 5.96 1.09 -18.50
CA GLN A 363 5.29 -0.13 -18.98
C GLN A 363 4.17 0.18 -19.97
N ALA A 364 3.35 1.20 -19.70
CA ALA A 364 2.33 1.64 -20.63
C ALA A 364 2.96 2.17 -21.93
N PHE A 365 4.05 2.95 -21.84
CA PHE A 365 4.78 3.43 -23.02
C PHE A 365 5.33 2.26 -23.85
N HIS A 366 5.98 1.29 -23.22
CA HIS A 366 6.44 0.06 -23.90
C HIS A 366 5.30 -0.77 -24.51
N LEU A 367 4.08 -0.71 -23.97
CA LEU A 367 2.92 -1.40 -24.54
C LEU A 367 2.43 -0.75 -25.85
N PHE A 368 2.61 0.57 -25.99
CA PHE A 368 2.21 1.34 -27.17
C PHE A 368 3.33 1.51 -28.20
N ASP A 369 4.60 1.50 -27.78
CA ASP A 369 5.81 1.52 -28.63
C ASP A 369 6.15 0.10 -29.14
N LYS A 370 5.40 -0.35 -30.15
CA LYS A 370 5.50 -1.73 -30.68
C LYS A 370 6.71 -1.96 -31.58
N ASP A 371 7.21 -0.90 -32.22
CA ASP A 371 8.36 -0.91 -33.12
C ASP A 371 9.68 -0.60 -32.40
N GLY A 372 9.62 -0.15 -31.15
CA GLY A 372 10.80 0.12 -30.31
C GLY A 372 11.58 1.33 -30.79
N ASP A 373 10.93 2.25 -31.50
CA ASP A 373 11.56 3.45 -32.06
C ASP A 373 11.70 4.57 -31.00
N GLY A 374 11.11 4.37 -29.81
CA GLY A 374 11.14 5.32 -28.70
C GLY A 374 10.06 6.41 -28.81
N PHE A 375 9.11 6.26 -29.73
CA PHE A 375 8.01 7.17 -29.98
C PHE A 375 6.65 6.43 -29.99
N ILE A 376 5.61 7.15 -29.59
CA ILE A 376 4.22 6.68 -29.66
C ILE A 376 3.34 7.73 -30.32
N GLU A 377 2.23 7.32 -30.90
CA GLU A 377 1.25 8.25 -31.47
C GLU A 377 0.67 9.16 -30.38
N SER A 378 0.38 10.42 -30.72
CA SER A 378 -0.14 11.40 -29.74
C SER A 378 -1.45 10.99 -29.04
N ASN A 379 -2.26 10.15 -29.68
CA ASN A 379 -3.47 9.61 -29.05
C ASN A 379 -3.14 8.57 -27.95
N ASP A 380 -2.08 7.81 -28.14
CA ASP A 380 -1.64 6.80 -27.18
C ASP A 380 -0.91 7.47 -25.99
N SER A 381 -0.13 8.52 -26.22
CA SER A 381 0.43 9.33 -25.12
C SER A 381 -0.67 9.97 -24.27
N GLN A 382 -1.73 10.49 -24.91
CA GLN A 382 -2.90 11.02 -24.21
C GLN A 382 -3.58 9.95 -23.33
N ARG A 383 -3.69 8.72 -23.82
CA ARG A 383 -4.26 7.59 -23.05
C ARG A 383 -3.40 7.21 -21.86
N ILE A 384 -2.08 7.18 -22.00
CA ILE A 384 -1.16 6.89 -20.90
C ILE A 384 -1.28 7.98 -19.81
N ILE A 385 -1.24 9.24 -20.21
CA ILE A 385 -1.30 10.38 -19.28
C ILE A 385 -2.66 10.43 -18.58
N ALA A 386 -3.77 10.25 -19.32
CA ALA A 386 -5.10 10.18 -18.72
C ALA A 386 -5.27 8.95 -17.82
N GLY A 387 -4.71 7.78 -18.17
CA GLY A 387 -4.78 6.59 -17.34
C GLY A 387 -4.02 6.74 -16.01
N THR A 388 -2.89 7.43 -16.04
CA THR A 388 -1.96 7.50 -14.89
C THR A 388 -2.13 8.75 -14.02
N THR A 389 -2.61 9.86 -14.59
CA THR A 389 -2.65 11.17 -13.90
C THR A 389 -3.98 11.92 -13.98
N LYS A 390 -5.07 11.30 -14.48
CA LYS A 390 -6.38 11.95 -14.61
C LYS A 390 -6.91 12.58 -13.32
N TYR A 391 -6.59 12.02 -12.16
CA TYR A 391 -7.02 12.55 -10.86
C TYR A 391 -6.26 13.83 -10.44
N LYS A 392 -5.12 14.14 -11.06
CA LYS A 392 -4.34 15.38 -10.83
C LYS A 392 -4.58 16.46 -11.87
N LEU A 393 -5.34 16.16 -12.93
CA LEU A 393 -5.55 17.06 -14.07
C LEU A 393 -6.90 17.78 -13.96
N SER A 394 -6.93 19.07 -14.27
CA SER A 394 -8.19 19.83 -14.39
C SER A 394 -8.98 19.40 -15.63
N PHE A 395 -10.31 19.57 -15.61
CA PHE A 395 -11.17 19.26 -16.77
C PHE A 395 -10.74 20.02 -18.04
N HIS A 396 -10.23 21.25 -17.89
CA HIS A 396 -9.73 22.03 -19.02
C HIS A 396 -8.46 21.42 -19.63
N LEU A 397 -7.51 20.96 -18.81
CA LEU A 397 -6.31 20.27 -19.29
C LEU A 397 -6.62 18.88 -19.85
N LEU A 398 -7.58 18.16 -19.27
CA LEU A 398 -8.01 16.85 -19.76
C LEU A 398 -8.61 16.93 -21.16
N ASN A 399 -9.44 17.96 -21.42
CA ASN A 399 -10.09 18.19 -22.71
C ASN A 399 -9.12 18.72 -23.77
N ASN A 400 -8.06 19.42 -23.35
CA ASN A 400 -7.03 19.97 -24.24
C ASN A 400 -5.72 19.15 -24.25
N LEU A 401 -5.70 17.95 -23.69
CA LEU A 401 -4.49 17.14 -23.59
C LEU A 401 -3.87 16.83 -24.97
N HIS A 402 -4.71 16.79 -26.00
CA HIS A 402 -4.32 16.62 -27.40
C HIS A 402 -3.47 17.77 -27.96
N THR A 403 -3.64 19.01 -27.49
CA THR A 403 -2.82 20.15 -27.92
C THR A 403 -1.45 20.16 -27.26
N LEU A 404 -1.35 19.62 -26.04
CA LEU A 404 -0.10 19.49 -25.28
C LEU A 404 0.78 18.34 -25.78
N CYS A 405 0.18 17.28 -26.33
CA CYS A 405 0.91 16.14 -26.90
C CYS A 405 1.35 16.36 -28.36
N ASN A 406 0.78 17.36 -29.06
CA ASN A 406 1.07 17.68 -30.46
C ASN A 406 2.08 18.84 -30.63
N THR A 407 2.93 19.10 -29.64
CA THR A 407 3.90 20.21 -29.68
C THR A 407 5.08 19.99 -30.63
N SER A 408 5.20 18.81 -31.26
CA SER A 408 6.23 18.52 -32.24
C SER A 408 5.62 18.39 -33.64
N ALA A 409 6.33 18.84 -34.68
CA ALA A 409 5.84 18.88 -36.07
C ALA A 409 5.46 17.51 -36.67
N ASN A 410 5.79 16.42 -35.98
CA ASN A 410 5.34 15.07 -36.27
C ASN A 410 4.38 14.64 -35.16
N SER A 411 3.26 14.02 -35.51
CA SER A 411 2.18 13.53 -34.61
C SER A 411 2.59 12.42 -33.63
N LYS A 412 3.89 12.34 -33.30
CA LYS A 412 4.53 11.35 -32.44
C LYS A 412 5.09 12.02 -31.18
N SER A 413 4.87 11.39 -30.03
CA SER A 413 5.36 11.80 -28.71
C SER A 413 6.50 10.87 -28.26
N SER A 414 7.64 11.42 -27.83
CA SER A 414 8.75 10.61 -27.28
C SER A 414 8.55 10.31 -25.80
N TYR A 415 9.21 9.26 -25.30
CA TYR A 415 9.20 8.92 -23.87
C TYR A 415 9.63 10.09 -22.97
N ALA A 416 10.62 10.87 -23.42
CA ALA A 416 11.10 12.04 -22.69
C ALA A 416 10.02 13.11 -22.51
N ILE A 417 9.16 13.33 -23.51
CA ILE A 417 8.06 14.30 -23.46
C ILE A 417 6.98 13.82 -22.49
N VAL A 418 6.58 12.54 -22.57
CA VAL A 418 5.57 11.96 -21.67
C VAL A 418 6.04 12.00 -20.21
N ARG A 419 7.32 11.68 -19.97
CA ARG A 419 7.93 11.73 -18.63
C ARG A 419 8.08 13.15 -18.12
N ALA A 420 8.49 14.10 -18.95
CA ALA A 420 8.58 15.51 -18.58
C ALA A 420 7.20 16.07 -18.16
N PHE A 421 6.16 15.73 -18.92
CA PHE A 421 4.79 16.13 -18.60
C PHE A 421 4.31 15.54 -17.27
N HIS A 422 4.56 14.25 -17.04
CA HIS A 422 4.24 13.61 -15.77
C HIS A 422 4.98 14.25 -14.59
N ASN A 423 6.28 14.52 -14.73
CA ASN A 423 7.07 15.18 -13.69
C ASN A 423 6.55 16.58 -13.39
N MET A 424 6.15 17.35 -14.41
CA MET A 424 5.56 18.68 -14.24
C MET A 424 4.24 18.63 -13.47
N ILE A 425 3.37 17.65 -13.76
CA ILE A 425 2.11 17.46 -13.02
C ILE A 425 2.38 17.03 -11.58
N ARG A 426 3.40 16.19 -11.37
CA ARG A 426 3.74 15.68 -10.04
C ARG A 426 4.29 16.79 -9.14
N GLU A 427 5.13 17.66 -9.69
CA GLU A 427 5.80 18.75 -8.99
C GLU A 427 5.10 20.11 -9.27
N MET A 428 3.77 20.13 -9.41
CA MET A 428 3.03 21.32 -9.80
C MET A 428 3.17 22.47 -8.78
N ASP A 429 3.23 22.15 -7.50
CA ASP A 429 3.43 23.12 -6.41
C ASP A 429 4.82 23.80 -6.50
N LEU A 430 5.84 23.04 -6.93
CA LEU A 430 7.18 23.59 -7.19
C LEU A 430 7.16 24.50 -8.42
N GLY A 431 6.41 24.11 -9.46
CA GLY A 431 6.17 24.95 -10.63
C GLY A 431 5.48 26.26 -10.27
N GLU A 432 4.46 26.22 -9.42
CA GLU A 432 3.77 27.41 -8.91
C GLU A 432 4.72 28.32 -8.12
N LEU A 433 5.55 27.75 -7.23
CA LEU A 433 6.55 28.51 -6.48
C LEU A 433 7.56 29.22 -7.40
N ILE A 434 8.05 28.53 -8.45
CA ILE A 434 8.94 29.12 -9.45
C ILE A 434 8.25 30.27 -10.18
N ILE A 435 6.99 30.08 -10.58
CA ILE A 435 6.19 31.10 -11.29
C ILE A 435 5.99 32.33 -10.40
N GLN A 436 5.57 32.15 -9.14
CA GLN A 436 5.37 33.25 -8.21
C GLN A 436 6.66 34.03 -7.98
N GLN A 437 7.78 33.35 -7.71
CA GLN A 437 9.07 34.02 -7.48
C GLN A 437 9.63 34.70 -8.73
N ALA A 438 9.37 34.15 -9.92
CA ALA A 438 9.77 34.77 -11.18
C ALA A 438 8.90 35.99 -11.52
N ALA A 439 7.60 35.94 -11.21
CA ALA A 439 6.67 37.06 -11.40
C ALA A 439 6.97 38.22 -10.44
N ASP A 440 7.27 37.93 -9.17
CA ASP A 440 7.63 38.94 -8.15
C ASP A 440 8.89 39.73 -8.50
N LYS A 441 9.76 39.15 -9.34
CA LYS A 441 10.99 39.79 -9.83
C LYS A 441 10.81 40.55 -11.13
N SER A 442 9.65 40.43 -11.79
CA SER A 442 9.36 41.16 -13.02
C SER A 442 8.58 42.43 -12.71
N GLU A 443 9.03 43.58 -13.21
CA GLU A 443 8.37 44.88 -12.98
C GLU A 443 6.96 44.96 -13.58
N ASP A 444 6.66 44.13 -14.58
CA ASP A 444 5.36 44.06 -15.28
C ASP A 444 4.50 42.84 -14.89
N GLY A 445 4.97 42.02 -13.95
CA GLY A 445 4.31 40.77 -13.54
C GLY A 445 4.25 39.68 -14.61
N LYS A 446 4.97 39.82 -15.74
CA LYS A 446 5.05 38.80 -16.80
C LYS A 446 6.36 38.03 -16.72
N ILE A 447 6.29 36.73 -16.99
CA ILE A 447 7.44 35.83 -16.93
C ILE A 447 7.91 35.50 -18.35
N THR A 448 9.19 35.71 -18.62
CA THR A 448 9.83 35.24 -19.85
C THR A 448 10.34 33.81 -19.66
N GLN A 449 10.48 33.03 -20.74
CA GLN A 449 11.01 31.67 -20.69
C GLN A 449 12.39 31.62 -20.00
N THR A 450 13.27 32.58 -20.29
CA THR A 450 14.59 32.70 -19.66
C THR A 450 14.48 33.05 -18.17
N GLY A 451 13.53 33.90 -17.78
CA GLY A 451 13.26 34.22 -16.38
C GLY A 451 12.79 33.00 -15.57
N PHE A 452 11.87 32.22 -16.14
CA PHE A 452 11.42 30.97 -15.55
C PHE A 452 12.56 29.96 -15.39
N LEU A 453 13.38 29.76 -16.43
CA LEU A 453 14.50 28.80 -16.39
C LEU A 453 15.58 29.18 -15.37
N ASN A 454 15.90 30.48 -15.26
CA ASN A 454 16.87 30.97 -14.27
C ASN A 454 16.36 30.76 -12.83
N GLU A 455 15.07 30.98 -12.60
CA GLU A 455 14.46 30.78 -11.28
C GLU A 455 14.31 29.29 -10.94
N ALA A 456 13.90 28.47 -11.92
CA ALA A 456 13.86 27.02 -11.78
C ALA A 456 15.23 26.44 -11.44
N ALA A 457 16.30 26.91 -12.10
CA ALA A 457 17.68 26.49 -11.79
C ALA A 457 18.13 26.93 -10.38
N ARG A 458 17.61 28.05 -9.87
CA ARG A 458 17.88 28.55 -8.52
C ARG A 458 17.14 27.73 -7.45
N ILE A 459 15.85 27.46 -7.65
CA ILE A 459 14.98 26.76 -6.69
C ILE A 459 15.24 25.25 -6.69
N ALA A 460 15.48 24.63 -7.85
CA ALA A 460 15.80 23.20 -7.95
C ALA A 460 17.12 22.83 -7.26
N ARG A 461 18.03 23.80 -7.03
CA ARG A 461 19.22 23.61 -6.18
C ARG A 461 18.88 23.48 -4.69
N PHE A 462 17.73 23.97 -4.24
CA PHE A 462 17.28 23.93 -2.85
C PHE A 462 16.15 22.90 -2.60
N SER A 463 15.45 22.42 -3.63
CA SER A 463 14.44 21.35 -3.47
C SER A 463 15.04 19.98 -3.11
N LEU A 464 16.37 19.84 -3.14
CA LEU A 464 17.12 18.70 -2.58
C LEU A 464 17.38 18.83 -1.07
N PHE A 465 17.00 19.94 -0.43
CA PHE A 465 17.18 20.18 1.01
C PHE A 465 15.88 20.06 1.81
N THR A 466 15.16 18.96 1.65
CA THR A 466 14.28 18.42 2.70
C THR A 466 14.43 16.91 2.79
N THR A 467 15.60 16.49 3.31
CA THR A 467 15.92 15.29 4.13
C THR A 467 17.44 15.01 4.14
N TRP A 468 18.24 16.07 4.30
CA TRP A 468 19.71 15.99 4.45
C TRP A 468 20.19 16.78 5.68
N ALA A 469 19.49 16.62 6.80
CA ALA A 469 19.98 17.09 8.11
C ALA A 469 20.20 15.86 9.00
N GLY A 470 21.40 15.29 8.92
CA GLY A 470 21.79 14.12 9.69
C GLY A 470 23.08 13.45 9.20
N GLN A 471 24.10 14.24 8.86
CA GLN A 471 25.48 13.78 8.80
C GLN A 471 26.34 14.74 9.62
N TYR A 472 26.52 14.41 10.89
CA TYR A 472 27.80 14.51 11.58
C TYR A 472 27.98 13.23 12.40
#